data_AF-A0A0B5ATC0-F1
#
_entry.id   AF-A0A0B5ATC0-F1
#
_cell.length_a   1.000
_cell.length_b   1.000
_cell.length_c   1.000
_cell.angle_alpha   90.00
_cell.angle_beta   90.00
_cell.angle_gamma   90.00
#
_symmetry.space_group_name_H-M   'P 1'
#
loop_
_entity.id
_entity.type
_entity.pdbx_description
1 polymer ?
#
loop_
_entity_poly.entity_id
_entity_poly.type
_entity_poly.pdbx_seq_one_letter_code
_entity_poly.pdbx_strand_id
1 'polypeptide(L)'
;MGEQAEKAFRDCIPLFQALSDPYRQDIILMLSDTDSMTVNELTDKLPLSRPAVSHHLKILREQGILKMEQHGTQRNYSLAFEGALETLKHLIITVEDRCY
;
A
#
# COMPACT_ATOMS: atom_id res chain seq x y z
N MET A 1 20.07 -4.09 -22.26
CA MET A 1 19.81 -2.65 -21.97
C MET A 1 18.34 -2.40 -21.62
N GLY A 2 17.35 -2.88 -22.39
CA GLY A 2 15.93 -2.73 -22.05
C GLY A 2 15.42 -3.63 -20.92
N GLU A 3 16.00 -4.82 -20.75
CA GLU A 3 15.43 -5.88 -19.89
C GLU A 3 15.39 -5.51 -18.40
N GLN A 4 16.37 -4.76 -17.88
CA GLN A 4 16.41 -4.38 -16.47
C GLN A 4 15.46 -3.22 -16.13
N ALA A 5 15.36 -2.22 -17.01
CA ALA A 5 14.38 -1.13 -16.87
C ALA A 5 12.96 -1.64 -17.06
N GLU A 6 12.74 -2.50 -18.06
CA GLU A 6 11.47 -3.19 -18.25
C GLU A 6 11.09 -4.00 -17.01
N LYS A 7 12.04 -4.75 -16.43
CA LYS A 7 11.81 -5.49 -15.19
C LYS A 7 11.44 -4.55 -14.04
N ALA A 8 12.16 -3.45 -13.84
CA ALA A 8 11.86 -2.49 -12.78
C ALA A 8 10.46 -1.89 -12.92
N PHE A 9 10.03 -1.57 -14.15
CA PHE A 9 8.65 -1.14 -14.42
C PHE A 9 7.62 -2.23 -14.11
N ARG A 10 7.88 -3.47 -14.52
CA ARG A 10 6.97 -4.61 -14.27
C ARG A 10 6.86 -4.93 -12.78
N ASP A 11 7.96 -4.82 -12.04
CA ASP A 11 7.99 -5.02 -10.59
C ASP A 11 7.13 -3.98 -9.84
N CYS A 12 6.88 -2.80 -10.42
CA CYS A 12 6.01 -1.78 -9.83
C CYS A 12 4.51 -2.00 -10.09
N ILE A 13 4.13 -2.91 -11.00
CA ILE A 13 2.72 -3.15 -11.34
C ILE A 13 1.86 -3.43 -10.10
N PRO A 14 2.24 -4.31 -9.16
CA PRO A 14 1.42 -4.61 -7.98
C PRO A 14 1.21 -3.38 -7.09
N LEU A 15 2.24 -2.54 -6.94
CA LEU A 15 2.16 -1.29 -6.18
C LEU A 15 1.21 -0.30 -6.86
N PHE A 16 1.33 -0.11 -8.18
CA PHE A 16 0.44 0.79 -8.92
C PHE A 16 -1.01 0.31 -8.91
N GLN A 17 -1.24 -1.00 -9.04
CA GLN A 17 -2.57 -1.59 -8.90
C GLN A 17 -3.13 -1.39 -7.50
N ALA A 18 -2.30 -1.51 -6.45
CA ALA A 18 -2.73 -1.21 -5.09
C ALA A 18 -3.13 0.27 -4.93
N LEU A 19 -2.39 1.19 -5.53
CA LEU A 19 -2.68 2.63 -5.43
C LEU A 19 -3.81 3.10 -6.36
N SER A 20 -4.17 2.35 -7.41
CA SER A 20 -5.18 2.77 -8.39
C SER A 20 -6.63 2.63 -7.93
N ASP A 21 -6.88 2.04 -6.77
CA ASP A 21 -8.23 1.76 -6.26
C ASP A 21 -8.67 2.86 -5.28
N PRO A 22 -9.85 3.48 -5.49
CA PRO A 22 -10.26 4.63 -4.71
C PRO A 22 -10.49 4.29 -3.23
N TYR A 23 -11.01 3.12 -2.90
CA TYR A 23 -11.20 2.73 -1.50
C TYR A 23 -9.87 2.46 -0.79
N ARG A 24 -8.86 1.97 -1.51
CA ARG A 24 -7.49 1.89 -0.97
C ARG A 24 -6.90 3.27 -0.72
N GLN A 25 -7.14 4.24 -1.60
CA GLN A 25 -6.74 5.62 -1.38
C GLN A 25 -7.46 6.22 -0.17
N ASP A 26 -8.77 6.00 -0.03
CA ASP A 26 -9.54 6.46 1.13
C ASP A 26 -8.99 5.87 2.44
N ILE A 27 -8.64 4.59 2.47
CA ILE A 27 -7.99 3.95 3.63
C ILE A 27 -6.66 4.63 3.97
N ILE A 28 -5.82 4.90 2.97
CA ILE A 28 -4.54 5.59 3.17
C ILE A 28 -4.76 6.98 3.75
N LEU A 29 -5.71 7.74 3.22
CA LEU A 29 -6.04 9.10 3.68
C LEU A 29 -6.62 9.10 5.10
N MET A 30 -7.51 8.16 5.43
CA MET A 30 -8.01 8.05 6.81
C MET A 30 -6.90 7.72 7.82
N LEU A 31 -5.93 6.88 7.40
CA LEU A 31 -4.77 6.53 8.22
C LEU A 31 -3.66 7.60 8.20
N SER A 32 -3.71 8.61 7.33
CA SER A 32 -2.82 9.77 7.43
C SER A 32 -3.26 10.77 8.48
N ASP A 33 -4.55 10.76 8.82
CA ASP A 33 -5.15 11.68 9.80
C ASP A 33 -5.17 11.11 11.23
N THR A 34 -4.72 9.86 11.42
CA THR A 34 -4.77 9.14 12.71
C THR A 34 -3.55 8.23 12.89
N ASP A 35 -3.18 7.90 14.14
CA ASP A 35 -2.03 7.03 14.41
C ASP A 35 -2.23 5.58 13.91
N SER A 36 -3.42 5.01 14.15
CA SER A 36 -3.79 3.68 13.68
C SER A 36 -5.31 3.45 13.76
N MET A 37 -5.82 2.50 12.98
CA MET A 37 -7.22 2.06 13.05
C MET A 37 -7.35 0.55 12.95
N THR A 38 -8.38 0.01 13.58
CA THR A 38 -8.82 -1.39 13.43
C THR A 38 -9.60 -1.59 12.15
N VAL A 39 -9.73 -2.86 11.73
CA VAL A 39 -10.60 -3.23 10.61
C VAL A 39 -12.07 -2.84 10.82
N ASN A 40 -12.54 -2.85 12.07
CA ASN A 40 -13.93 -2.51 12.37
C ASN A 40 -14.15 -1.00 12.21
N GLU A 41 -13.25 -0.18 12.76
CA GLU A 41 -13.34 1.29 12.60
C GLU A 41 -13.25 1.73 11.14
N LEU A 42 -12.42 1.07 10.33
CA LEU A 42 -12.38 1.32 8.89
C LEU A 42 -13.66 0.87 8.17
N THR A 43 -14.23 -0.26 8.59
CA THR A 43 -15.51 -0.74 8.03
C THR A 43 -16.65 0.21 8.34
N ASP A 44 -16.69 0.79 9.54
CA ASP A 44 -17.74 1.72 9.95
C ASP A 44 -17.68 3.06 9.18
N LYS A 45 -16.53 3.40 8.60
CA LYS A 45 -16.32 4.63 7.82
C LYS A 45 -16.42 4.46 6.31
N LEU A 46 -16.46 3.22 5.81
CA LEU A 46 -16.49 2.92 4.38
C LEU A 46 -17.82 2.26 3.99
N PRO A 47 -18.33 2.50 2.77
CA PRO A 47 -19.51 1.81 2.25
C PRO A 47 -19.17 0.38 1.79
N LEU A 48 -18.36 -0.35 2.56
CA LEU A 48 -17.82 -1.66 2.21
C LEU A 48 -18.09 -2.68 3.32
N SER A 49 -18.18 -3.95 2.93
CA SER A 49 -18.25 -5.03 3.90
C SER A 49 -16.91 -5.24 4.60
N ARG A 50 -16.93 -5.76 5.82
CA ARG A 50 -15.72 -6.10 6.57
C ARG A 50 -14.77 -7.06 5.82
N PRO A 51 -15.24 -8.10 5.08
CA PRO A 51 -14.39 -8.90 4.21
C PRO A 51 -13.72 -8.09 3.09
N ALA A 52 -14.44 -7.14 2.48
CA ALA A 52 -13.87 -6.27 1.45
C ALA A 52 -12.79 -5.36 2.04
N VAL A 53 -13.04 -4.71 3.17
CA VAL A 53 -12.03 -3.88 3.87
C VAL A 53 -10.81 -4.72 4.25
N SER A 54 -11.01 -5.94 4.78
CA SER A 54 -9.90 -6.86 5.09
C SER A 54 -9.07 -7.21 3.85
N HIS A 55 -9.70 -7.36 2.70
CA HIS A 55 -9.02 -7.62 1.44
C HIS A 55 -8.18 -6.41 0.98
N HIS A 56 -8.73 -5.19 1.05
CA HIS A 56 -7.98 -3.96 0.76
C HIS A 56 -6.77 -3.81 1.70
N LEU A 57 -6.95 -4.03 3.00
CA LEU A 57 -5.89 -3.98 3.99
C LEU A 57 -4.79 -5.01 3.73
N LYS A 58 -5.15 -6.22 3.30
CA LYS A 58 -4.18 -7.25 2.92
C LYS A 58 -3.33 -6.79 1.74
N ILE A 59 -3.94 -6.30 0.67
CA ILE A 59 -3.22 -5.82 -0.52
C ILE A 59 -2.26 -4.68 -0.15
N LEU A 60 -2.75 -3.68 0.59
CA LEU A 60 -1.93 -2.54 1.00
C LEU A 60 -0.73 -2.96 1.89
N ARG A 61 -0.93 -3.95 2.76
CA ARG A 61 0.16 -4.53 3.55
C ARG A 61 1.17 -5.30 2.72
N GLU A 62 0.71 -6.09 1.77
CA GLU A 62 1.60 -6.86 0.88
C GLU A 62 2.48 -5.94 0.03
N GLN A 63 2.02 -4.73 -0.28
CA GLN A 63 2.79 -3.70 -0.97
C GLN A 63 3.61 -2.81 -0.02
N GLY A 64 3.64 -3.10 1.29
CA GLY A 64 4.39 -2.32 2.28
C GLY A 64 3.86 -0.90 2.49
N ILE A 65 2.63 -0.60 2.08
CA ILE A 65 1.97 0.70 2.31
C ILE A 65 1.51 0.79 3.76
N LEU A 66 1.00 -0.31 4.29
CA LEU A 66 0.54 -0.42 5.68
C LEU A 66 1.37 -1.42 6.48
N LYS A 67 1.47 -1.17 7.78
CA LYS A 67 1.87 -2.17 8.77
C LYS A 67 0.67 -2.56 9.65
N MET A 68 0.83 -3.67 10.38
CA MET A 68 -0.18 -4.14 11.32
C MET A 68 0.47 -4.58 12.60
N GLU A 69 -0.06 -4.08 13.70
CA GLU A 69 0.34 -4.46 15.05
C GLU A 69 -0.86 -5.10 15.76
N GLN A 70 -0.58 -6.20 16.48
CA GLN A 70 -1.60 -6.93 17.22
C GLN A 70 -1.59 -6.49 18.68
N HIS A 71 -2.72 -5.96 19.15
CA HIS A 71 -2.95 -5.61 20.55
C HIS A 71 -4.05 -6.52 21.10
N GLY A 72 -3.63 -7.58 21.80
CA GLY A 72 -4.54 -8.63 22.25
C GLY A 72 -5.19 -9.36 21.06
N THR A 73 -6.51 -9.26 20.95
CA THR A 73 -7.28 -9.86 19.84
C THR A 73 -7.50 -8.91 18.67
N GLN A 74 -7.17 -7.62 18.83
CA GLN A 74 -7.38 -6.61 17.80
C GLN A 74 -6.12 -6.42 16.94
N ARG A 75 -6.35 -6.12 15.67
CA ARG A 75 -5.30 -5.78 14.70
C ARG A 75 -5.46 -4.30 14.33
N ASN A 76 -4.45 -3.51 14.67
CA ASN A 76 -4.37 -2.09 14.34
C ASN A 76 -3.49 -1.93 13.10
N TYR A 77 -3.95 -1.11 12.17
CA TYR A 77 -3.27 -0.80 10.92
C TYR A 77 -2.83 0.66 10.93
N SER A 78 -1.62 0.91 10.44
CA SER A 78 -1.05 2.25 10.34
C SER A 78 -0.19 2.38 9.08
N LEU A 79 0.07 3.61 8.66
CA LEU A 79 0.94 3.89 7.51
C LEU A 79 2.37 3.45 7.79
N ALA A 80 3.03 2.93 6.76
CA ALA A 80 4.41 2.46 6.81
C ALA A 80 5.18 2.96 5.59
N PHE A 81 4.66 2.70 4.38
CA PHE A 81 5.25 3.05 3.09
C PHE A 81 6.67 2.55 2.82
N GLU A 82 7.34 1.87 3.75
CA GLU A 82 8.74 1.45 3.57
C GLU A 82 8.92 0.58 2.32
N GLY A 83 8.12 -0.50 2.17
CA GLY A 83 8.23 -1.38 1.00
C GLY A 83 7.85 -0.71 -0.33
N ALA A 84 6.84 0.17 -0.29
CA ALA A 84 6.38 0.91 -1.46
C ALA A 84 7.44 1.92 -1.93
N LEU A 85 8.05 2.65 -1.00
CA LEU A 85 9.09 3.65 -1.30
C LEU A 85 10.36 3.00 -1.86
N GLU A 86 10.79 1.86 -1.32
CA GLU A 86 11.95 1.15 -1.87
C GLU A 86 11.71 0.69 -3.32
N THR A 87 10.50 0.23 -3.63
CA THR A 87 10.11 -0.15 -5.00
C THR A 87 10.15 1.05 -5.94
N LEU A 88 9.58 2.19 -5.52
CA LEU A 88 9.58 3.43 -6.32
C LEU A 88 10.99 4.00 -6.51
N LYS A 89 11.82 4.02 -5.46
CA LYS A 89 13.21 4.46 -5.56
C LYS A 89 13.99 3.60 -6.56
N HIS A 90 13.84 2.28 -6.49
CA HIS A 90 14.50 1.38 -7.43
C HIS A 90 14.09 1.67 -8.88
N LEU A 91 12.80 1.93 -9.14
CA LEU A 91 12.34 2.36 -10.46
C LEU A 91 12.99 3.68 -10.90
N ILE A 92 12.93 4.71 -10.06
CA ILE A 92 13.47 6.05 -10.38
C ILE A 92 14.95 5.95 -10.71
N ILE A 93 15.75 5.33 -9.83
CA ILE A 93 17.20 5.15 -10.04
C ILE A 93 17.47 4.40 -11.35
N THR A 94 16.74 3.30 -11.60
CA THR A 94 16.94 2.49 -12.82
C THR A 94 16.62 3.28 -14.10
N VAL A 95 15.63 4.17 -14.05
CA VAL A 95 15.26 5.01 -15.19
C VAL A 95 16.24 6.17 -15.36
N GLU A 96 16.64 6.84 -14.28
CA GLU A 96 17.60 7.95 -14.31
C GLU A 96 18.96 7.51 -14.86
N ASP A 97 19.49 6.37 -14.42
CA ASP A 97 20.77 5.81 -14.89
C ASP A 97 20.79 5.41 -16.39
N ARG A 98 19.63 5.44 -17.05
CA ARG A 98 19.44 4.93 -18.42
C ARG A 98 18.84 5.97 -19.38
N CYS A 99 18.09 6.93 -18.87
CA CYS A 99 17.48 8.00 -19.65
C CYS A 99 18.32 9.29 -19.70
N TYR A 100 19.41 9.35 -18.92
CA TYR A 100 20.43 10.41 -18.99
C TYR A 100 21.83 9.82 -19.18
#